data_AF-A0A7X3MKR5-F1
#
_entry.id   AF-A0A7X3MKR5-F1
#
_cell.length_a   1.000
_cell.length_b   1.000
_cell.length_c   1.000
_cell.angle_alpha   90.00
_cell.angle_beta   90.00
_cell.angle_gamma   90.00
#
_symmetry.space_group_name_H-M   'P 1'
#
loop_
_entity.id
_entity.type
_entity.pdbx_description
1 polymer ?
#
loop_
_entity_poly.entity_id
_entity_poly.type
_entity_poly.pdbx_seq_one_letter_code
_entity_poly.pdbx_strand_id
1 'polypeptide(L)'
;MYSEEGYLDFEKNSHSDLFVKGMESVKLGLERGNNIVLMCTEKDPIDCHRAIMVARAFSLEGIDVKHILPNGKFQTQQELDRRLLNKYFPDRAQLSLFDYNDPVSDEENIKLAYRERNKEIGYHLKQKERAIV
;
A
#
# COMPACT_ATOMS: atom_id res chain seq x y z
N MET A 1 -13.26 -9.09 -5.55
CA MET A 1 -12.90 -7.70 -5.20
C MET A 1 -12.82 -7.49 -3.68
N TYR A 2 -13.67 -8.11 -2.87
CA TYR A 2 -13.62 -8.01 -1.40
C TYR A 2 -12.91 -9.23 -0.76
N SER A 3 -12.44 -9.06 0.48
CA SER A 3 -11.94 -10.13 1.36
C SER A 3 -13.10 -10.92 1.97
N GLU A 4 -12.80 -12.07 2.58
CA GLU A 4 -13.79 -12.87 3.32
C GLU A 4 -14.37 -12.11 4.53
N GLU A 5 -13.59 -11.18 5.10
CA GLU A 5 -14.00 -10.31 6.20
C GLU A 5 -14.84 -9.10 5.74
N GLY A 6 -15.04 -8.93 4.43
CA GLY A 6 -15.93 -7.92 3.86
C GLY A 6 -15.31 -6.53 3.65
N TYR A 7 -13.99 -6.42 3.65
CA TYR A 7 -13.27 -5.20 3.24
C TYR A 7 -12.75 -5.30 1.81
N LEU A 8 -12.51 -4.16 1.16
CA LEU A 8 -11.98 -4.12 -0.21
C LEU A 8 -10.56 -4.72 -0.22
N ASP A 9 -10.34 -5.76 -1.02
CA ASP A 9 -9.06 -6.45 -1.06
C ASP A 9 -8.13 -5.76 -2.07
N PHE A 10 -7.18 -4.95 -1.59
CA PHE A 10 -6.28 -4.17 -2.45
C PHE A 10 -5.45 -5.04 -3.40
N GLU A 11 -5.01 -6.23 -2.98
CA GLU A 11 -4.27 -7.15 -3.85
C GLU A 11 -5.17 -7.65 -4.98
N LYS A 12 -6.41 -8.07 -4.69
CA LYS A 12 -7.34 -8.47 -5.76
C LYS A 12 -7.70 -7.29 -6.68
N ASN A 13 -7.81 -6.09 -6.12
CA ASN A 13 -8.17 -4.90 -6.87
C ASN A 13 -7.07 -4.43 -7.81
N SER A 14 -5.80 -4.52 -7.39
CA SER A 14 -4.66 -4.14 -8.23
C SER A 14 -4.51 -4.99 -9.49
N HIS A 15 -5.15 -6.16 -9.53
CA HIS A 15 -5.19 -7.04 -10.70
C HIS A 15 -6.45 -6.87 -11.57
N SER A 16 -7.36 -5.96 -11.22
CA SER A 16 -8.56 -5.72 -12.03
C SER A 16 -8.23 -4.99 -13.33
N ASP A 17 -8.97 -5.28 -14.40
CA ASP A 17 -8.78 -4.64 -15.71
C ASP A 17 -8.81 -3.11 -15.64
N LEU A 18 -9.70 -2.54 -14.82
CA LEU A 18 -9.81 -1.10 -14.66
C LEU A 18 -8.56 -0.51 -14.01
N PHE A 19 -8.02 -1.18 -13.00
CA PHE A 19 -6.80 -0.75 -12.33
C PHE A 19 -5.60 -0.83 -13.28
N VAL A 20 -5.43 -1.95 -13.98
CA VAL A 20 -4.34 -2.17 -14.94
C VAL A 20 -4.38 -1.13 -16.06
N LYS A 21 -5.54 -0.87 -16.67
CA LYS A 21 -5.70 0.20 -17.67
C LYS A 21 -5.33 1.59 -17.14
N GLY A 22 -5.68 1.86 -15.88
CA GLY A 22 -5.30 3.11 -15.20
C GLY A 22 -3.79 3.23 -15.02
N MET A 23 -3.14 2.16 -14.57
CA MET A 23 -1.68 2.07 -14.43
C MET A 23 -0.97 2.30 -15.77
N GLU A 24 -1.41 1.63 -16.84
CA GLU A 24 -0.87 1.79 -18.20
C GLU A 24 -0.98 3.24 -18.69
N SER A 25 -2.11 3.89 -18.42
CA SER A 25 -2.31 5.30 -18.80
C SER A 25 -1.31 6.24 -18.11
N VAL A 26 -1.03 5.99 -16.83
CA VAL A 26 -0.01 6.76 -16.09
C VAL A 26 1.38 6.49 -16.64
N LYS A 27 1.73 5.22 -16.90
CA LYS A 27 3.03 4.85 -17.50
C LYS A 27 3.25 5.52 -18.85
N LEU A 28 2.25 5.49 -19.73
CA LEU A 28 2.30 6.20 -21.02
C LEU A 28 2.50 7.70 -20.83
N GLY A 29 1.90 8.29 -19.80
CA GLY A 29 2.13 9.69 -19.45
C GLY A 29 3.57 9.96 -19.03
N LEU A 30 4.18 9.07 -18.23
CA LEU A 30 5.59 9.16 -17.83
C LEU A 30 6.53 9.01 -19.02
N GLU A 31 6.29 8.03 -19.91
CA GLU A 31 7.06 7.81 -21.14
C GLU A 31 7.07 9.02 -22.06
N ARG A 32 5.98 9.80 -22.04
CA ARG A 32 5.86 11.07 -22.79
C ARG A 32 6.59 12.24 -22.13
N GLY A 33 7.30 12.02 -21.02
CA GLY A 33 8.07 13.04 -20.32
C GLY A 33 7.26 13.91 -19.36
N ASN A 34 6.03 13.50 -18.99
CA ASN A 34 5.23 14.26 -18.03
C ASN A 34 5.65 13.96 -16.58
N ASN A 35 5.57 14.99 -15.74
CA ASN A 35 5.62 14.83 -14.29
C ASN A 35 4.19 14.61 -13.77
N ILE A 36 3.92 13.45 -13.18
CA ILE A 36 2.56 13.06 -12.75
C ILE A 36 2.47 13.10 -11.23
N VAL A 37 1.41 13.75 -10.73
CA VAL A 37 1.06 13.77 -9.31
C VAL A 37 -0.34 13.21 -9.12
N LEU A 38 -0.47 12.20 -8.25
CA LEU A 38 -1.76 11.64 -7.85
C LEU A 38 -2.14 12.17 -6.46
N MET A 39 -3.14 13.04 -6.41
CA MET A 39 -3.58 13.69 -5.16
C MET A 39 -4.42 12.74 -4.31
N CYS A 40 -4.32 12.86 -2.98
CA CYS A 40 -5.14 12.16 -1.99
C CYS A 40 -5.62 13.12 -0.88
N THR A 41 -6.55 12.65 -0.04
CA THR A 41 -7.13 13.44 1.06
C THR A 41 -6.42 13.21 2.39
N GLU A 42 -5.70 12.11 2.49
CA GLU A 42 -5.02 11.63 3.69
C GLU A 42 -3.69 12.37 3.85
N LYS A 43 -3.37 12.77 5.09
CA LYS A 43 -2.15 13.53 5.39
C LYS A 43 -0.91 12.66 5.47
N ASP A 44 -1.05 11.46 6.04
CA ASP A 44 0.03 10.51 6.19
C ASP A 44 -0.09 9.42 5.11
N PRO A 45 0.96 9.17 4.32
CA PRO A 45 0.95 8.10 3.32
C PRO A 45 0.63 6.73 3.89
N ILE A 46 0.95 6.44 5.15
CA ILE A 46 0.61 5.14 5.75
C ILE A 46 -0.90 4.92 5.89
N ASP A 47 -1.68 6.00 5.93
CA ASP A 47 -3.13 5.99 6.03
C ASP A 47 -3.84 6.10 4.68
N CYS A 48 -3.08 6.33 3.60
CA CYS A 48 -3.63 6.64 2.30
C CYS A 48 -3.91 5.37 1.47
N HIS A 49 -5.13 5.22 0.95
CA HIS A 49 -5.45 4.11 0.04
C HIS A 49 -4.58 4.11 -1.21
N ARG A 50 -4.31 5.30 -1.77
CA ARG A 50 -3.45 5.44 -2.95
C ARG A 50 -2.01 5.05 -2.66
N ALA A 51 -1.47 5.37 -1.48
CA ALA A 51 -0.12 4.98 -1.13
C ALA A 51 0.01 3.45 -0.89
N ILE A 52 -0.99 2.87 -0.20
CA ILE A 52 -0.98 1.46 0.15
C ILE A 52 -1.27 0.54 -1.05
N MET A 53 -2.11 0.97 -1.99
CA MET A 53 -2.49 0.17 -3.17
C MET A 53 -1.80 0.65 -4.46
N VAL A 54 -2.03 1.90 -4.85
CA VAL A 54 -1.63 2.42 -6.17
C VAL A 54 -0.13 2.63 -6.26
N ALA A 55 0.45 3.36 -5.30
CA ALA A 55 1.89 3.65 -5.27
C ALA A 55 2.73 2.37 -5.09
N ARG A 56 2.26 1.43 -4.25
CA ARG A 56 2.88 0.09 -4.14
C ARG A 56 2.92 -0.62 -5.48
N ALA A 57 1.82 -0.65 -6.24
CA ALA A 57 1.79 -1.30 -7.54
C ALA A 57 2.82 -0.69 -8.50
N PHE A 58 2.94 0.65 -8.55
CA PHE A 58 3.98 1.31 -9.35
C PHE A 58 5.40 0.95 -8.88
N SER A 59 5.64 0.97 -7.57
CA SER A 59 6.95 0.63 -7.00
C SER A 59 7.36 -0.81 -7.25
N LEU A 60 6.42 -1.77 -7.24
CA LEU A 60 6.69 -3.17 -7.57
C LEU A 60 7.08 -3.35 -9.04
N GLU A 61 6.66 -2.43 -9.91
CA GLU A 61 7.07 -2.38 -11.32
C GLU A 61 8.34 -1.52 -11.55
N GLY A 62 9.02 -1.11 -10.47
CA GLY A 62 10.28 -0.37 -10.56
C GLY A 62 10.13 1.13 -10.85
N ILE A 63 8.92 1.68 -10.77
CA ILE A 63 8.70 3.12 -10.92
C ILE A 63 9.01 3.83 -9.60
N ASP A 64 9.83 4.89 -9.65
CA ASP A 64 10.14 5.72 -8.48
C ASP A 64 8.89 6.50 -8.04
N VAL A 65 8.42 6.22 -6.82
CA VAL A 65 7.27 6.89 -6.22
C VAL A 65 7.67 7.61 -4.94
N LYS A 66 7.25 8.88 -4.85
CA LYS A 66 7.45 9.75 -3.69
C LYS A 66 6.12 10.29 -3.20
N HIS A 67 6.00 10.41 -1.89
CA HIS A 67 4.83 10.96 -1.20
C HIS A 67 5.14 12.36 -0.71
N ILE A 68 4.25 13.30 -0.99
CA ILE A 68 4.36 14.69 -0.51
C ILE A 68 3.78 14.75 0.90
N LEU A 69 4.61 15.06 1.88
CA LEU A 69 4.20 15.21 3.27
C LEU A 69 3.62 16.61 3.54
N PRO A 70 2.84 16.82 4.61
CA PRO A 70 2.23 18.12 4.93
C PRO A 70 3.22 19.26 5.15
N ASN A 71 4.46 18.92 5.50
CA ASN A 71 5.56 19.89 5.67
C ASN A 71 6.32 20.19 4.37
N GLY A 72 5.82 19.72 3.21
CA GLY A 72 6.43 19.89 1.90
C GLY A 72 7.63 18.98 1.62
N LYS A 73 8.02 18.10 2.56
CA LYS A 73 9.08 17.12 2.33
C LYS A 73 8.55 15.93 1.55
N PHE A 74 9.46 15.21 0.91
CA PHE A 74 9.16 13.94 0.28
C PHE A 74 9.50 12.77 1.19
N GLN A 75 8.70 11.71 1.07
CA GLN A 75 8.98 10.39 1.60
C GLN A 75 8.98 9.39 0.45
N THR A 76 9.97 8.51 0.34
CA THR A 76 9.99 7.47 -0.70
C THR A 76 9.05 6.31 -0.37
N GLN A 77 8.69 5.49 -1.37
CA GLN A 77 7.95 4.26 -1.10
C GLN A 77 8.75 3.32 -0.17
N GLN A 78 10.06 3.21 -0.33
CA GLN A 78 10.91 2.38 0.53
C GLN A 78 10.91 2.84 1.99
N GLU A 79 10.87 4.16 2.23
CA GLU A 79 10.73 4.70 3.58
C GLU A 79 9.36 4.39 4.18
N LEU A 80 8.30 4.41 3.35
CA LEU A 80 6.96 3.98 3.76
C LEU A 80 6.93 2.49 4.09
N ASP A 81 7.57 1.65 3.29
CA ASP A 81 7.69 0.21 3.53
C ASP A 81 8.38 -0.07 4.86
N ARG A 82 9.48 0.64 5.16
CA ARG A 82 10.15 0.54 6.46
C ARG A 82 9.25 0.95 7.62
N ARG A 83 8.43 2.01 7.46
CA ARG A 83 7.45 2.42 8.48
C ARG A 83 6.37 1.36 8.68
N LEU A 84 5.86 0.76 7.61
CA LEU A 84 4.89 -0.34 7.68
C LEU A 84 5.48 -1.56 8.40
N LEU A 85 6.69 -1.99 8.03
CA LEU A 85 7.38 -3.08 8.70
C LEU A 85 7.58 -2.79 10.19
N ASN A 86 8.02 -1.58 10.55
CA ASN A 86 8.19 -1.19 11.95
C ASN A 86 6.87 -1.13 12.73
N LYS A 87 5.75 -0.81 12.05
CA LYS A 87 4.43 -0.77 12.67
C LYS A 87 3.91 -2.18 12.98
N TYR A 88 4.05 -3.12 12.05
CA TYR A 88 3.43 -4.44 12.13
C TYR A 88 4.35 -5.56 12.63
N PHE A 89 5.65 -5.41 12.40
CA PHE A 89 6.68 -6.40 12.73
C PHE A 89 7.89 -5.74 13.41
N PRO A 90 7.71 -5.01 14.53
CA PRO A 90 8.80 -4.29 15.19
C PRO A 90 9.94 -5.22 15.64
N ASP A 91 9.61 -6.45 16.05
CA ASP A 91 10.55 -7.41 16.62
C ASP A 91 11.20 -8.34 15.59
N ARG A 92 10.97 -8.16 14.28
CA ARG A 92 11.56 -9.01 13.22
C ARG A 92 13.10 -8.99 13.18
N ALA A 93 13.72 -7.98 13.81
CA ALA A 93 15.16 -7.89 13.97
C ALA A 93 15.69 -8.77 15.11
N GLN A 94 14.80 -9.30 15.96
CA GLN A 94 15.13 -10.24 17.02
C GLN A 94 14.92 -11.67 16.49
N LEU A 95 16.00 -12.44 16.38
CA LEU A 95 15.90 -13.88 16.13
C LEU A 95 15.26 -14.53 17.36
N SER A 96 14.01 -14.97 17.24
CA SER A 96 13.38 -15.79 18.26
C SER A 96 14.12 -17.13 18.36
N LEU A 97 14.44 -17.56 19.58
CA LEU A 97 15.01 -18.88 19.87
C LEU A 97 14.15 -20.05 19.36
N PHE A 98 12.89 -19.80 19.02
CA PHE A 98 11.93 -20.78 18.52
C PHE A 98 11.74 -20.74 16.99
N ASP A 99 12.24 -19.72 16.28
CA ASP A 99 12.09 -19.55 14.83
C ASP A 99 13.21 -20.25 14.03
N TYR A 100 13.73 -21.36 14.56
CA TYR A 100 14.84 -22.11 13.96
C TYR A 100 14.53 -22.74 12.60
N ASN A 101 13.26 -22.74 12.16
CA ASN A 101 12.83 -23.49 10.98
C ASN A 101 12.53 -22.66 9.73
N ASP A 102 12.41 -21.33 9.80
CA ASP A 102 12.43 -20.42 8.64
C ASP A 102 12.26 -18.96 9.12
N PRO A 103 13.33 -18.14 9.18
CA PRO A 103 13.15 -16.71 9.42
C PRO A 103 12.36 -16.11 8.26
N VAL A 104 11.15 -15.61 8.54
CA VAL A 104 10.31 -14.93 7.54
C VAL A 104 11.09 -13.72 7.00
N SER A 105 11.43 -13.76 5.71
CA SER A 105 12.19 -12.70 5.04
C SER A 105 11.46 -11.35 5.15
N ASP A 106 12.22 -10.25 5.18
CA ASP A 106 11.67 -8.88 5.11
C ASP A 106 10.75 -8.69 3.90
N GLU A 107 10.97 -9.43 2.80
CA GLU A 107 10.12 -9.41 1.60
C GLU A 107 8.73 -10.05 1.83
N GLU A 108 8.65 -11.03 2.72
CA GLU A 108 7.39 -11.67 3.08
C GLU A 108 6.66 -10.84 4.14
N ASN A 109 7.40 -10.36 5.16
CA ASN A 109 6.88 -9.48 6.19
C ASN A 109 6.28 -8.20 5.60
N ILE A 110 6.87 -7.63 4.55
CA ILE A 110 6.29 -6.43 3.93
C ILE A 110 4.96 -6.76 3.25
N LYS A 111 4.82 -7.91 2.57
CA LYS A 111 3.54 -8.33 1.98
C LYS A 111 2.46 -8.45 3.05
N LEU A 112 2.79 -9.08 4.18
CA LEU A 112 1.89 -9.17 5.33
C LEU A 112 1.55 -7.79 5.91
N ALA A 113 2.53 -6.89 6.05
CA ALA A 113 2.30 -5.53 6.57
C ALA A 113 1.31 -4.73 5.71
N TYR A 114 1.37 -4.90 4.39
CA TYR A 114 0.40 -4.29 3.48
C TYR A 114 -1.01 -4.90 3.59
N ARG A 115 -1.11 -6.21 3.84
CA ARG A 115 -2.40 -6.87 4.09
C ARG A 115 -3.02 -6.40 5.40
N GLU A 116 -2.23 -6.31 6.47
CA GLU A 116 -2.67 -5.74 7.75
C GLU A 116 -3.13 -4.30 7.58
N ARG A 117 -2.36 -3.48 6.84
CA ARG A 117 -2.79 -2.10 6.62
C ARG A 117 -4.04 -2.01 5.75
N ASN A 118 -4.14 -2.80 4.68
CA ASN A 118 -5.33 -2.88 3.85
C ASN A 118 -6.57 -3.24 4.69
N LYS A 119 -6.47 -4.20 5.61
CA LYS A 119 -7.57 -4.54 6.52
C LYS A 119 -8.00 -3.35 7.39
N GLU A 120 -7.06 -2.53 7.86
CA GLU A 120 -7.39 -1.37 8.70
C GLU A 120 -8.05 -0.21 7.95
N ILE A 121 -7.61 0.08 6.71
CA ILE A 121 -8.08 1.27 5.97
C ILE A 121 -9.05 0.95 4.85
N GLY A 122 -9.08 -0.29 4.38
CA GLY A 122 -9.89 -0.73 3.26
C GLY A 122 -11.37 -0.43 3.48
N TYR A 123 -12.08 -0.15 2.40
CA TYR A 123 -13.52 0.10 2.46
C TYR A 123 -14.28 -1.15 2.91
N HIS A 124 -15.08 -1.06 3.97
CA HIS A 124 -15.86 -2.17 4.51
C HIS A 124 -17.34 -2.09 4.11
N LEU A 125 -17.92 -3.18 3.62
CA LEU A 125 -19.32 -3.23 3.21
C LEU A 125 -20.30 -2.87 4.35
N LYS A 126 -19.99 -3.30 5.58
CA LYS A 126 -20.84 -3.06 6.77
C LYS A 126 -20.89 -1.60 7.24
N GLN A 127 -19.92 -0.75 6.86
CA GLN A 127 -19.93 0.66 7.24
C GLN A 127 -21.02 1.46 6.52
N LYS A 128 -21.49 0.98 5.35
CA LYS A 128 -22.53 1.65 4.57
C LYS A 128 -23.91 1.57 5.24
N GLU A 129 -24.20 0.49 5.98
CA GLU A 129 -25.49 0.32 6.67
C GLU A 129 -25.69 1.32 7.83
N ARG A 130 -24.61 1.84 8.41
CA ARG A 130 -24.69 2.85 9.50
C ARG A 130 -24.74 4.29 9.00
N ALA A 131 -24.39 4.56 7.74
CA ALA A 131 -24.37 5.90 7.16
C ALA A 131 -25.66 6.26 6.40
N ILE A 132 -26.67 5.37 6.40
CA ILE A 132 -27.99 5.56 5.76
C ILE A 132 -29.09 5.76 6.84
N VAL A 133 -28.73 6.30 8.01
CA VAL A 133 -29.71 6.75 9.02
C VAL A 133 -29.59 8.25 9.22
#